data_AF-A0A6P1MG89-F1
#
_entry.id   AF-A0A6P1MG89-F1
#
_cell.length_a   1.000
_cell.length_b   1.000
_cell.length_c   1.000
_cell.angle_alpha   90.00
_cell.angle_beta   90.00
_cell.angle_gamma   90.00
#
_symmetry.space_group_name_H-M   'P 1'
#
loop_
_entity.id
_entity.type
_entity.pdbx_description
1 polymer ?
#
loop_
_entity_poly.entity_id
_entity_poly.type
_entity_poly.pdbx_seq_one_letter_code
_entity_poly.pdbx_strand_id
1 'polypeptide(L)'
;MKKKIFMLLMAATLILSMPSFSFAQDSSIHVKVDGEVVNFDSSPFIQNNKTYIPVRGVFEKMGAKVLWNNNSKEIIVYKGRTVLVLILNNIWSVIDDRYVDADATPIMINSKTYVPVRFISEALGATVKWDQQTQTINIVQNPVDDSEKSLIPLYNIKERFTTKGLDTPPQIHIFKDTFYVPYQLSPERDRLAALEKQHNLIRGQIIAAKQCIENDKKNIIDGSGSEELLKMDEANLKELEPKLVPLTEELKKFEENILKTISTL
;
A
#
# COMPACT_ATOMS: atom_id res chain seq x y z
N MET A 1 63.06 -37.39 17.94
CA MET A 1 62.20 -36.18 18.06
C MET A 1 61.92 -35.52 16.70
N LYS A 2 62.92 -35.34 15.82
CA LYS A 2 62.77 -34.68 14.50
C LYS A 2 61.69 -35.29 13.58
N LYS A 3 61.54 -36.62 13.52
CA LYS A 3 60.49 -37.30 12.72
C LYS A 3 59.06 -37.06 13.23
N LYS A 4 58.88 -36.93 14.55
CA LYS A 4 57.57 -36.66 15.16
C LYS A 4 57.12 -35.21 14.92
N ILE A 5 58.07 -34.27 14.94
CA ILE A 5 57.82 -32.85 14.61
C ILE A 5 57.47 -32.71 13.11
N PHE A 6 58.17 -33.42 12.23
CA PHE A 6 57.89 -33.40 10.79
C PHE A 6 56.49 -33.97 10.46
N MET A 7 56.09 -35.07 11.10
CA MET A 7 54.72 -35.61 10.96
C MET A 7 53.65 -34.62 11.44
N LEU A 8 53.89 -33.92 12.55
CA LEU A 8 52.93 -32.99 13.13
C LEU A 8 52.73 -31.76 12.22
N LEU A 9 53.83 -31.29 11.60
CA LEU A 9 53.79 -30.19 10.62
C LEU A 9 53.07 -30.58 9.32
N MET A 10 53.23 -31.83 8.87
CA MET A 10 52.54 -32.35 7.68
C MET A 10 51.04 -32.58 7.92
N ALA A 11 50.65 -32.95 9.13
CA ALA A 11 49.24 -33.04 9.51
C ALA A 11 48.58 -31.65 9.61
N ALA A 12 49.29 -30.65 10.12
CA ALA A 12 48.78 -29.28 10.24
C ALA A 12 48.55 -28.62 8.86
N THR A 13 49.44 -28.84 7.88
CA THR A 13 49.25 -28.31 6.52
C THR A 13 48.12 -29.00 5.75
N LEU A 14 47.81 -30.26 6.08
CA LEU A 14 46.69 -30.99 5.46
C LEU A 14 45.32 -30.47 5.93
N ILE A 15 45.23 -29.95 7.16
CA ILE A 15 44.00 -29.36 7.71
C ILE A 15 43.72 -27.98 7.10
N LEU A 16 44.77 -27.22 6.77
CA LEU A 16 44.67 -25.90 6.13
C LEU A 16 44.37 -25.95 4.62
N SER A 17 44.46 -27.12 4.00
CA SER A 17 44.17 -27.34 2.57
C SER A 17 42.80 -27.98 2.30
N MET A 18 41.98 -28.14 3.35
CA MET A 18 40.58 -28.52 3.15
C MET A 18 39.83 -27.35 2.50
N PRO A 19 39.21 -27.53 1.33
CA PRO A 19 38.36 -26.51 0.75
C PRO A 19 37.21 -26.21 1.72
N SER A 20 37.00 -24.93 2.02
CA SER A 20 35.85 -24.47 2.79
C SER A 20 34.60 -24.76 1.95
N PHE A 21 33.79 -25.74 2.37
CA PHE A 21 32.46 -25.92 1.83
C PHE A 21 31.58 -24.76 2.33
N SER A 22 31.37 -23.76 1.49
CA SER A 22 30.31 -22.77 1.69
C SER A 22 28.98 -23.42 1.30
N PHE A 23 28.15 -23.75 2.29
CA PHE A 23 26.76 -24.11 2.03
C PHE A 23 26.00 -22.83 1.65
N ALA A 24 25.52 -22.75 0.42
CA ALA A 24 24.49 -21.79 0.07
C ALA A 24 23.23 -22.18 0.85
N GLN A 25 22.78 -21.31 1.76
CA GLN A 25 21.56 -21.53 2.50
C GLN A 25 20.38 -21.20 1.58
N ASP A 26 19.84 -22.23 0.92
CA ASP A 26 18.50 -22.15 0.33
C ASP A 26 17.55 -21.62 1.40
N SER A 27 16.91 -20.47 1.16
CA SER A 27 15.86 -20.04 2.06
C SER A 27 14.73 -21.06 1.98
N SER A 28 14.45 -21.72 3.10
CA SER A 28 13.32 -22.64 3.23
C SER A 28 11.96 -21.95 3.11
N ILE A 29 11.92 -20.63 2.99
CA ILE A 29 10.68 -19.86 2.96
C ILE A 29 10.19 -19.76 1.53
N HIS A 30 8.99 -20.31 1.31
CA HIS A 30 8.28 -20.19 0.05
C HIS A 30 7.17 -19.15 0.16
N VAL A 31 6.86 -18.46 -0.95
CA VAL A 31 5.73 -17.52 -1.01
C VAL A 31 4.87 -17.86 -2.20
N LYS A 32 3.55 -17.88 -1.97
CA LYS A 32 2.53 -18.08 -3.00
C LYS A 32 1.56 -16.90 -3.01
N VAL A 33 1.24 -16.40 -4.20
CA VAL A 33 0.19 -15.40 -4.43
C VAL A 33 -0.89 -16.06 -5.28
N ASP A 34 -2.11 -16.16 -4.74
CA ASP A 34 -3.25 -16.83 -5.37
C ASP A 34 -2.94 -18.25 -5.85
N GLY A 35 -2.13 -18.98 -5.06
CA GLY A 35 -1.70 -20.34 -5.35
C GLY A 35 -0.45 -20.45 -6.23
N GLU A 36 -0.02 -19.38 -6.89
CA GLU A 36 1.18 -19.36 -7.74
C GLU A 36 2.45 -19.05 -6.93
N VAL A 37 3.51 -19.82 -7.15
CA VAL A 37 4.79 -19.62 -6.47
C VAL A 37 5.48 -18.35 -6.97
N VAL A 38 5.97 -17.55 -6.03
CA VAL A 38 6.82 -16.37 -6.31
C VAL A 38 8.28 -16.77 -6.17
N ASN A 39 9.03 -16.58 -7.25
CA ASN A 39 10.48 -16.77 -7.26
C ASN A 39 11.16 -15.44 -6.91
N PHE A 40 12.23 -15.51 -6.13
CA PHE A 40 12.98 -14.32 -5.73
C PHE A 40 14.45 -14.45 -6.13
N ASP A 41 15.00 -13.37 -6.69
CA ASP A 41 16.45 -13.24 -6.91
C ASP A 41 17.22 -13.03 -5.60
N SER A 42 16.52 -12.75 -4.50
CA SER A 42 17.09 -12.84 -3.16
C SER A 42 16.13 -13.45 -2.19
N SER A 43 16.68 -14.35 -1.40
CA SER A 43 15.97 -15.15 -0.43
C SER A 43 15.19 -14.33 0.61
N PRO A 44 13.89 -14.63 0.80
CA PRO A 44 13.17 -14.24 2.00
C PRO A 44 13.86 -14.77 3.26
N PHE A 45 13.66 -14.09 4.39
CA PHE A 45 14.17 -14.53 5.69
C PHE A 45 13.20 -14.16 6.82
N ILE A 46 13.35 -14.82 7.97
CA ILE A 46 12.62 -14.48 9.18
C ILE A 46 13.55 -13.72 10.13
N GLN A 47 13.08 -12.58 10.62
CA GLN A 47 13.75 -11.81 11.66
C GLN A 47 12.69 -11.32 12.65
N ASN A 48 12.94 -11.48 13.95
CA ASN A 48 12.02 -11.06 15.02
C ASN A 48 10.58 -11.56 14.81
N ASN A 49 10.44 -12.84 14.45
CA ASN A 49 9.16 -13.51 14.17
C ASN A 49 8.35 -12.89 13.01
N LYS A 50 9.03 -12.19 12.09
CA LYS A 50 8.43 -11.59 10.90
C LYS A 50 9.17 -12.02 9.66
N THR A 51 8.41 -12.30 8.62
CA THR A 51 8.99 -12.69 7.33
C THR A 51 9.21 -11.47 6.48
N TYR A 52 10.48 -11.27 6.13
CA TYR A 52 10.97 -10.25 5.25
C TYR A 52 11.14 -10.83 3.85
N ILE A 53 10.60 -10.12 2.88
CA ILE A 53 10.74 -10.44 1.46
C ILE A 53 11.36 -9.24 0.73
N PRO A 54 12.09 -9.44 -0.37
CA PRO A 54 12.36 -8.34 -1.29
C PRO A 54 11.03 -7.69 -1.69
N VAL A 55 10.98 -6.36 -1.66
CA VAL A 55 9.73 -5.63 -1.93
C VAL A 55 9.20 -5.89 -3.35
N ARG A 56 10.08 -6.07 -4.32
CA ARG A 56 9.70 -6.46 -5.69
C ARG A 56 9.50 -7.98 -5.78
N GLY A 57 8.64 -8.44 -6.68
CA GLY A 57 8.23 -9.85 -6.77
C GLY A 57 6.80 -10.06 -6.28
N VAL A 58 6.57 -10.10 -4.96
CA VAL A 58 5.22 -10.37 -4.41
C VAL A 58 4.21 -9.30 -4.79
N PHE A 59 4.52 -8.03 -4.55
CA PHE A 59 3.53 -6.97 -4.78
C PHE A 59 3.30 -6.74 -6.27
N GLU A 60 4.31 -6.91 -7.12
CA GLU A 60 4.15 -6.88 -8.58
C GLU A 60 3.29 -8.05 -9.08
N LYS A 61 3.45 -9.25 -8.49
CA LYS A 61 2.57 -10.40 -8.76
C LYS A 61 1.12 -10.15 -8.33
N MET A 62 0.93 -9.36 -7.25
CA MET A 62 -0.38 -8.87 -6.82
C MET A 62 -0.94 -7.73 -7.70
N GLY A 63 -0.21 -7.32 -8.75
CA GLY A 63 -0.60 -6.22 -9.65
C GLY A 63 -0.35 -4.83 -9.09
N ALA A 64 0.40 -4.71 -7.99
CA ALA A 64 0.85 -3.44 -7.46
C ALA A 64 2.09 -2.94 -8.21
N LYS A 65 2.36 -1.64 -8.08
CA LYS A 65 3.57 -0.97 -8.56
C LYS A 65 4.43 -0.60 -7.36
N VAL A 66 5.75 -0.70 -7.52
CA VAL A 66 6.73 -0.42 -6.48
C VAL A 66 7.73 0.62 -6.97
N LEU A 67 7.68 1.81 -6.37
CA LEU A 67 8.60 2.91 -6.64
C LEU A 67 9.61 3.07 -5.50
N TRP A 68 10.82 3.49 -5.85
CA TRP A 68 11.87 3.83 -4.89
C TRP A 68 12.22 5.30 -5.05
N ASN A 69 12.00 6.08 -4.00
CA ASN A 69 12.47 7.45 -3.94
C ASN A 69 13.82 7.49 -3.21
N ASN A 70 14.89 7.70 -3.98
CA ASN A 70 16.24 7.69 -3.43
C ASN A 70 16.55 8.91 -2.52
N ASN A 71 15.84 10.03 -2.69
CA ASN A 71 16.10 11.25 -1.92
C ASN A 71 15.51 11.12 -0.51
N SER A 72 14.23 10.73 -0.42
CA SER A 72 13.53 10.53 0.86
C SER A 72 13.71 9.14 1.47
N LYS A 73 14.39 8.22 0.76
CA LYS A 73 14.51 6.78 1.13
C LYS A 73 13.14 6.11 1.33
N GLU A 74 12.17 6.53 0.53
CA GLU A 74 10.80 6.01 0.56
C GLU A 74 10.63 4.83 -0.41
N ILE A 75 9.95 3.81 0.08
CA ILE A 75 9.39 2.70 -0.68
C ILE A 75 7.91 3.01 -0.85
N ILE A 76 7.47 3.22 -2.09
CA ILE A 76 6.07 3.51 -2.39
C ILE A 76 5.48 2.31 -3.11
N VAL A 77 4.45 1.71 -2.52
CA VAL A 77 3.72 0.57 -3.10
C VAL A 77 2.29 1.02 -3.35
N TYR A 78 1.80 0.91 -4.58
CA TYR A 78 0.42 1.29 -4.90
C TYR A 78 -0.28 0.28 -5.81
N LYS A 79 -1.59 0.11 -5.59
CA LYS A 79 -2.48 -0.70 -6.42
C LYS A 79 -3.87 -0.04 -6.43
N GLY A 80 -4.38 0.26 -7.62
CA GLY A 80 -5.56 1.09 -7.76
C GLY A 80 -5.34 2.43 -7.05
N ARG A 81 -6.25 2.80 -6.15
CA ARG A 81 -6.18 4.02 -5.31
C ARG A 81 -5.52 3.79 -3.95
N THR A 82 -5.13 2.56 -3.64
CA THR A 82 -4.45 2.25 -2.38
C THR A 82 -2.97 2.60 -2.50
N VAL A 83 -2.48 3.44 -1.59
CA VAL A 83 -1.07 3.89 -1.58
C VAL A 83 -0.45 3.64 -0.22
N LEU A 84 0.67 2.92 -0.23
CA LEU A 84 1.52 2.69 0.92
C LEU A 84 2.85 3.42 0.71
N VAL A 85 3.28 4.16 1.73
CA VAL A 85 4.61 4.77 1.79
C VAL A 85 5.31 4.26 3.03
N LEU A 86 6.41 3.54 2.84
CA LEU A 86 7.28 3.10 3.91
C LEU A 86 8.61 3.83 3.81
N ILE A 87 9.22 4.15 4.94
CA ILE A 87 10.54 4.79 4.98
C ILE A 87 11.55 3.79 5.50
N LEU A 88 12.71 3.73 4.84
CA LEU A 88 13.79 2.85 5.25
C LEU A 88 14.17 3.07 6.73
N ASN A 89 14.27 1.98 7.49
CA ASN A 89 14.60 1.96 8.92
C ASN A 89 13.61 2.72 9.83
N ASN A 90 12.37 2.94 9.38
CA ASN A 90 11.34 3.61 10.15
C ASN A 90 10.19 2.67 10.51
N ILE A 91 9.62 2.83 11.71
CA ILE A 91 8.58 1.95 12.26
C ILE A 91 7.17 2.39 11.89
N TRP A 92 6.97 3.65 11.51
CA TRP A 92 5.69 4.08 10.97
C TRP A 92 5.71 4.05 9.44
N SER A 93 4.52 3.90 8.87
CA SER A 93 4.24 3.97 7.45
C SER A 93 3.03 4.87 7.22
N VAL A 94 2.77 5.20 5.96
CA VAL A 94 1.57 5.93 5.55
C VAL A 94 0.74 5.02 4.65
N ILE A 95 -0.54 4.84 4.98
CA ILE A 95 -1.52 4.14 4.16
C ILE A 95 -2.66 5.10 3.85
N ASP A 96 -2.89 5.40 2.58
CA ASP A 96 -3.94 6.34 2.14
C ASP A 96 -3.88 7.69 2.91
N ASP A 97 -2.69 8.29 2.97
CA ASP A 97 -2.35 9.52 3.72
C ASP A 97 -2.54 9.46 5.25
N ARG A 98 -2.83 8.28 5.82
CA ARG A 98 -2.90 8.09 7.27
C ARG A 98 -1.65 7.41 7.81
N TYR A 99 -1.14 7.92 8.92
CA TYR A 99 -0.05 7.28 9.64
C TYR A 99 -0.52 5.99 10.30
N VAL A 100 0.29 4.95 10.14
CA VAL A 100 0.07 3.63 10.73
C VAL A 100 1.40 3.17 11.29
N ASP A 101 1.41 2.78 12.56
CA ASP A 101 2.56 2.07 13.12
C ASP A 101 2.65 0.71 12.43
N ALA A 102 3.72 0.51 11.67
CA ALA A 102 4.07 -0.81 11.18
C ALA A 102 4.68 -1.59 12.34
N ASP A 103 4.33 -2.87 12.44
CA ASP A 103 4.92 -3.72 13.45
C ASP A 103 6.43 -3.91 13.18
N ALA A 104 6.92 -3.71 11.95
CA ALA A 104 8.32 -3.82 11.59
C ALA A 104 8.75 -2.80 10.52
N THR A 105 10.04 -2.45 10.57
CA THR A 105 10.65 -1.48 9.67
C THR A 105 11.09 -2.12 8.35
N PRO A 106 10.99 -1.41 7.22
CA PRO A 106 11.72 -1.77 6.01
C PRO A 106 13.22 -1.71 6.26
N ILE A 107 13.97 -2.66 5.70
CA ILE A 107 15.43 -2.69 5.82
C ILE A 107 16.10 -2.89 4.46
N MET A 108 17.36 -2.49 4.34
CA MET A 108 18.14 -2.66 3.13
C MET A 108 19.31 -3.61 3.38
N ILE A 109 19.39 -4.67 2.56
CA ILE A 109 20.48 -5.65 2.60
C ILE A 109 20.99 -5.80 1.17
N ASN A 110 22.29 -5.58 0.95
CA ASN A 110 22.95 -5.72 -0.35
C ASN A 110 22.19 -4.96 -1.47
N SER A 111 21.83 -3.71 -1.21
CA SER A 111 21.08 -2.83 -2.14
C SER A 111 19.68 -3.33 -2.52
N LYS A 112 19.12 -4.29 -1.79
CA LYS A 112 17.72 -4.73 -1.92
C LYS A 112 16.95 -4.34 -0.68
N THR A 113 15.77 -3.77 -0.90
CA THR A 113 14.88 -3.38 0.19
C THR A 113 13.96 -4.55 0.54
N TYR A 114 13.93 -4.89 1.82
CA TYR A 114 13.11 -5.92 2.39
C TYR A 114 12.04 -5.33 3.28
N VAL A 115 10.87 -5.94 3.26
CA VAL A 115 9.68 -5.46 3.95
C VAL A 115 8.91 -6.62 4.58
N PRO A 116 8.19 -6.37 5.69
CA PRO A 116 7.29 -7.36 6.27
C PRO A 116 6.17 -7.68 5.28
N VAL A 117 6.15 -8.92 4.78
CA VAL A 117 5.20 -9.32 3.72
C VAL A 117 3.75 -9.13 4.14
N ARG A 118 3.42 -9.51 5.38
CA ARG A 118 2.04 -9.47 5.90
C ARG A 118 1.49 -8.04 5.89
N PHE A 119 2.25 -7.10 6.45
CA PHE A 119 1.82 -5.71 6.58
C PHE A 119 1.39 -5.10 5.23
N ILE A 120 2.23 -5.24 4.21
CA ILE A 120 1.95 -4.65 2.90
C ILE A 120 0.85 -5.44 2.17
N SER A 121 0.87 -6.78 2.23
CA SER A 121 -0.18 -7.59 1.60
C SER A 121 -1.56 -7.29 2.18
N GLU A 122 -1.68 -7.17 3.50
CA GLU A 122 -2.95 -6.85 4.17
C GLU A 122 -3.40 -5.43 3.88
N ALA A 123 -2.48 -4.46 3.86
CA ALA A 123 -2.78 -3.10 3.44
C ALA A 123 -3.28 -3.00 1.99
N LEU A 124 -2.85 -3.92 1.12
CA LEU A 124 -3.34 -4.08 -0.26
C LEU A 124 -4.62 -4.94 -0.36
N GLY A 125 -5.23 -5.30 0.77
CA GLY A 125 -6.48 -6.04 0.84
C GLY A 125 -6.36 -7.56 0.67
N ALA A 126 -5.17 -8.13 0.81
CA ALA A 126 -4.96 -9.58 0.77
C ALA A 126 -4.98 -10.22 2.16
N THR A 127 -5.32 -11.50 2.22
CA THR A 127 -5.19 -12.32 3.42
C THR A 127 -3.87 -13.06 3.38
N VAL A 128 -3.13 -13.09 4.49
CA VAL A 128 -1.83 -13.79 4.59
C VAL A 128 -1.88 -14.91 5.62
N LYS A 129 -1.55 -16.13 5.20
CA LYS A 129 -1.46 -17.32 6.07
C LYS A 129 -0.07 -17.93 6.01
N TRP A 130 0.44 -18.33 7.18
CA TRP A 130 1.68 -19.07 7.30
C TRP A 130 1.39 -20.56 7.46
N ASP A 131 2.00 -21.39 6.62
CA ASP A 131 2.06 -22.84 6.78
C ASP A 131 3.43 -23.22 7.37
N GLN A 132 3.40 -23.69 8.62
CA GLN A 132 4.60 -24.04 9.35
C GLN A 132 5.27 -25.33 8.84
N GLN A 133 4.49 -26.29 8.32
CA GLN A 133 5.04 -27.58 7.86
C GLN A 133 5.85 -27.40 6.57
N THR A 134 5.31 -26.60 5.66
CA THR A 134 5.92 -26.34 4.35
C THR A 134 6.72 -25.04 4.31
N GLN A 135 6.81 -24.32 5.43
CA GLN A 135 7.45 -23.00 5.53
C GLN A 135 6.96 -22.04 4.43
N THR A 136 5.66 -22.09 4.14
CA THR A 136 5.05 -21.37 3.00
C THR A 136 4.15 -20.23 3.48
N ILE A 137 4.35 -19.04 2.91
CA ILE A 137 3.43 -17.92 3.04
C ILE A 137 2.42 -18.01 1.89
N ASN A 138 1.15 -18.14 2.23
CA ASN A 138 0.04 -18.10 1.28
C ASN A 138 -0.63 -16.73 1.35
N ILE A 139 -0.56 -15.98 0.26
CA ILE A 139 -1.19 -14.69 0.08
C ILE A 139 -2.37 -14.89 -0.87
N VAL A 140 -3.57 -14.52 -0.42
CA VAL A 140 -4.79 -14.61 -1.21
C VAL A 140 -5.38 -13.22 -1.36
N GLN A 141 -5.45 -12.74 -2.59
CA GLN A 141 -6.02 -11.43 -2.88
C GLN A 141 -7.55 -11.48 -2.72
N ASN A 142 -8.12 -10.52 -2.00
CA ASN A 142 -9.55 -10.31 -1.99
C ASN A 142 -9.91 -9.26 -3.06
N PRO A 143 -11.09 -9.34 -3.70
CA PRO A 143 -11.61 -8.24 -4.49
C PRO A 143 -11.69 -6.99 -3.60
N VAL A 144 -10.95 -5.95 -3.97
CA VAL A 144 -11.00 -4.65 -3.31
C VAL A 144 -11.74 -3.70 -4.24
N ASP A 145 -12.92 -3.24 -3.82
CA ASP A 145 -13.55 -2.08 -4.43
C ASP A 145 -12.93 -0.82 -3.80
N ASP A 146 -12.13 -0.10 -4.58
CA ASP A 146 -11.49 1.14 -4.17
C ASP A 146 -12.10 2.38 -4.84
N SER A 147 -13.27 2.27 -5.49
CA SER A 147 -13.91 3.41 -6.16
C SER A 147 -14.27 4.55 -5.22
N GLU A 148 -14.45 4.24 -3.93
CA GLU A 148 -14.74 5.19 -2.85
C GLU A 148 -13.49 5.76 -2.18
N LYS A 149 -12.30 5.23 -2.49
CA LYS A 149 -11.05 5.78 -1.95
C LYS A 149 -10.73 7.10 -2.65
N SER A 150 -10.15 8.01 -1.87
CA SER A 150 -9.62 9.27 -2.38
C SER A 150 -8.47 9.02 -3.37
N LEU A 151 -8.40 9.86 -4.40
CA LEU A 151 -7.31 9.99 -5.36
C LEU A 151 -6.15 10.81 -4.81
N ILE A 152 -6.32 11.52 -3.68
CA ILE A 152 -5.27 12.38 -3.11
C ILE A 152 -3.98 11.60 -2.78
N PRO A 153 -4.02 10.42 -2.15
CA PRO A 153 -2.80 9.64 -1.89
C PRO A 153 -2.08 9.27 -3.18
N LEU A 154 -2.83 8.94 -4.25
CA LEU A 154 -2.29 8.61 -5.56
C LEU A 154 -1.66 9.85 -6.23
N TYR A 155 -2.33 11.00 -6.15
CA TYR A 155 -1.80 12.27 -6.62
C TYR A 155 -0.49 12.63 -5.92
N ASN A 156 -0.43 12.44 -4.59
CA ASN A 156 0.75 12.76 -3.79
C ASN A 156 2.00 11.97 -4.20
N ILE A 157 1.85 10.82 -4.87
CA ILE A 157 3.01 10.10 -5.45
C ILE A 157 3.76 11.01 -6.43
N LYS A 158 3.06 11.71 -7.34
CA LYS A 158 3.69 12.64 -8.29
C LYS A 158 4.54 13.68 -7.56
N GLU A 159 3.95 14.35 -6.57
CA GLU A 159 4.62 15.41 -5.81
C GLU A 159 5.88 14.90 -5.09
N ARG A 160 5.86 13.66 -4.58
CA ARG A 160 7.04 13.03 -3.95
C ARG A 160 8.24 12.91 -4.90
N PHE A 161 8.02 12.81 -6.21
CA PHE A 161 9.09 12.68 -7.21
C PHE A 161 9.38 13.98 -7.98
N THR A 162 8.45 14.93 -8.05
CA THR A 162 8.60 16.15 -8.86
C THR A 162 9.14 17.35 -8.10
N THR A 163 8.92 17.45 -6.79
CA THR A 163 9.32 18.63 -6.02
C THR A 163 10.82 18.58 -5.70
N LYS A 164 11.63 19.31 -6.47
CA LYS A 164 13.04 19.58 -6.13
C LYS A 164 13.10 20.25 -4.76
N GLY A 165 13.63 19.57 -3.74
CA GLY A 165 13.78 20.11 -2.38
C GLY A 165 13.49 19.14 -1.23
N LEU A 166 13.02 17.91 -1.50
CA LEU A 166 12.98 16.84 -0.50
C LEU A 166 14.36 16.19 -0.29
N ASP A 167 15.34 16.98 0.16
CA ASP A 167 16.56 16.39 0.76
C ASP A 167 16.28 15.88 2.18
N THR A 168 15.11 16.23 2.73
CA THR A 168 14.60 15.71 4.01
C THR A 168 13.22 15.11 3.80
N PRO A 169 12.93 13.93 4.39
CA PRO A 169 11.56 13.47 4.55
C PRO A 169 10.75 14.61 5.19
N PRO A 170 9.46 14.79 4.85
CA PRO A 170 8.65 15.83 5.45
C PRO A 170 8.84 15.83 6.98
N GLN A 171 9.41 16.92 7.50
CA GLN A 171 9.66 17.08 8.94
C GLN A 171 8.31 17.09 9.63
N ILE A 172 8.00 15.99 10.31
CA ILE A 172 6.75 15.80 11.02
C ILE A 172 6.72 16.77 12.20
N HIS A 173 5.76 17.67 12.21
CA HIS A 173 5.39 18.39 13.41
C HIS A 173 4.22 17.65 14.05
N ILE A 174 4.45 17.08 15.24
CA ILE A 174 3.37 16.54 16.07
C ILE A 174 2.69 17.73 16.73
N PHE A 175 1.46 18.06 16.30
CA PHE A 175 0.64 19.04 16.98
C PHE A 175 -0.71 18.41 17.32
N LYS A 176 -0.99 18.23 18.61
CA LYS A 176 -2.28 17.70 19.13
C LYS A 176 -2.74 16.43 18.41
N ASP A 177 -1.88 15.41 18.37
CA ASP A 177 -2.17 14.09 17.78
C ASP A 177 -2.57 14.14 16.28
N THR A 178 -2.30 15.26 15.61
CA THR A 178 -2.55 15.45 14.19
C THR A 178 -1.21 15.65 13.50
N PHE A 179 -0.90 14.78 12.54
CA PHE A 179 0.32 14.88 11.74
C PHE A 179 0.08 15.90 10.62
N TYR A 180 0.89 16.95 10.58
CA TYR A 180 0.87 17.95 9.50
C TYR A 180 2.12 17.79 8.64
N VAL A 181 1.91 17.58 7.33
CA VAL A 181 2.99 17.75 6.36
C VAL A 181 2.88 19.15 5.76
N PRO A 182 3.83 20.07 6.01
CA PRO A 182 3.82 21.41 5.43
C PRO A 182 4.21 21.35 3.95
N TYR A 183 3.35 20.79 3.11
CA TYR A 183 3.46 21.01 1.67
C TYR A 183 2.71 22.28 1.31
N GLN A 184 3.35 23.14 0.53
CA GLN A 184 2.64 24.15 -0.24
C GLN A 184 1.89 23.37 -1.33
N LEU A 185 0.61 23.09 -1.05
CA LEU A 185 -0.23 22.24 -1.89
C LEU A 185 -0.29 22.84 -3.31
N SER A 186 -0.12 21.99 -4.32
CA SER A 186 -0.21 22.47 -5.70
C SER A 186 -1.66 22.89 -5.99
N PRO A 187 -1.89 23.95 -6.79
CA PRO A 187 -3.26 24.36 -7.15
C PRO A 187 -4.08 23.23 -7.79
N GLU A 188 -3.41 22.31 -8.49
CA GLU A 188 -4.03 21.12 -9.07
C GLU A 188 -4.51 20.14 -8.00
N ARG A 189 -3.70 19.90 -6.96
CA ARG A 189 -4.09 19.07 -5.80
C ARG A 189 -5.28 19.67 -5.06
N ASP A 190 -5.28 20.98 -4.84
CA ASP A 190 -6.39 21.65 -4.13
C ASP A 190 -7.69 21.59 -4.94
N ARG A 191 -7.59 21.71 -6.26
CA ARG A 191 -8.73 21.48 -7.16
C ARG A 191 -9.27 20.05 -7.04
N LEU A 192 -8.38 19.05 -7.04
CA LEU A 192 -8.78 17.65 -6.86
C LEU A 192 -9.49 17.44 -5.51
N ALA A 193 -8.95 17.96 -4.42
CA ALA A 193 -9.54 17.84 -3.09
C ALA A 193 -10.92 18.52 -3.00
N ALA A 194 -11.07 19.71 -3.59
CA ALA A 194 -12.35 20.41 -3.66
C ALA A 194 -13.39 19.62 -4.47
N LEU A 195 -12.97 19.03 -5.59
CA LEU A 195 -13.81 18.22 -6.46
C LEU A 195 -14.29 16.94 -5.76
N GLU A 196 -13.39 16.22 -5.08
CA GLU A 196 -13.76 15.05 -4.27
C GLU A 196 -14.74 15.40 -3.16
N LYS A 197 -14.49 16.52 -2.45
CA LYS A 197 -15.39 16.99 -1.39
C LYS A 197 -16.79 17.27 -1.92
N GLN A 198 -16.89 17.94 -3.07
CA GLN A 198 -18.17 18.26 -3.69
C GLN A 198 -18.89 17.00 -4.21
N HIS A 199 -18.14 16.09 -4.85
CA HIS A 199 -18.67 14.81 -5.33
C HIS A 199 -19.23 13.97 -4.18
N ASN A 200 -18.45 13.80 -3.11
CA ASN A 200 -18.84 13.03 -1.93
C ASN A 200 -20.06 13.64 -1.21
N LEU A 201 -20.14 14.97 -1.15
CA LEU A 201 -21.31 15.66 -0.59
C LEU A 201 -22.58 15.35 -1.38
N ILE A 202 -22.56 15.55 -2.69
CA ILE A 202 -23.74 15.31 -3.55
C ILE A 202 -24.10 13.82 -3.55
N ARG A 203 -23.11 12.93 -3.60
CA ARG A 203 -23.34 11.49 -3.50
C ARG A 203 -24.01 11.12 -2.17
N GLY A 204 -23.53 11.66 -1.06
CA GLY A 204 -24.13 11.45 0.26
C GLY A 204 -25.58 11.93 0.31
N GLN A 205 -25.89 13.09 -0.28
CA GLN A 205 -27.25 13.61 -0.39
C GLN A 205 -28.15 12.69 -1.24
N ILE A 206 -27.64 12.16 -2.36
CA ILE A 206 -28.37 11.19 -3.20
C ILE A 206 -28.69 9.91 -2.44
N ILE A 207 -27.72 9.36 -1.70
CA ILE A 207 -27.91 8.15 -0.90
C ILE A 207 -28.98 8.39 0.17
N ALA A 208 -28.90 9.52 0.88
CA ALA A 208 -29.88 9.90 1.89
C ALA A 208 -31.29 10.05 1.28
N ALA A 209 -31.41 10.76 0.14
CA ALA A 209 -32.68 10.93 -0.56
C ALA A 209 -33.28 9.58 -0.98
N LYS A 210 -32.47 8.66 -1.52
CA LYS A 210 -32.92 7.30 -1.86
C LYS A 210 -33.42 6.53 -0.64
N GLN A 211 -32.75 6.66 0.50
CA GLN A 211 -33.19 6.03 1.75
C GLN A 211 -34.50 6.63 2.26
N CYS A 212 -34.68 7.95 2.20
CA CYS A 212 -35.93 8.60 2.58
C CYS A 212 -37.09 8.15 1.68
N ILE A 213 -36.90 8.11 0.37
CA ILE A 213 -37.90 7.61 -0.60
C ILE A 213 -38.35 6.19 -0.26
N GLU A 214 -37.42 5.28 0.04
CA GLU A 214 -37.77 3.90 0.38
C GLU A 214 -38.52 3.81 1.73
N ASN A 215 -38.13 4.61 2.72
CA ASN A 215 -38.84 4.71 3.99
C ASN A 215 -40.24 5.30 3.83
N ASP A 216 -40.41 6.34 3.02
CA ASP A 216 -41.69 6.98 2.76
C ASP A 216 -42.65 6.04 2.04
N LYS A 217 -42.17 5.30 1.01
CA LYS A 217 -42.96 4.25 0.35
C LYS A 217 -43.45 3.21 1.36
N LYS A 218 -42.58 2.76 2.26
CA LYS A 218 -42.95 1.80 3.31
C LYS A 218 -44.00 2.40 4.26
N ASN A 219 -43.80 3.61 4.76
CA ASN A 219 -44.73 4.28 5.67
C ASN A 219 -46.10 4.50 5.02
N ILE A 220 -46.14 4.82 3.71
CA ILE A 220 -47.39 4.96 2.95
C ILE A 220 -48.15 3.62 2.93
N ILE A 221 -47.46 2.51 2.67
CA ILE A 221 -48.06 1.17 2.70
C ILE A 221 -48.63 0.84 4.09
N ASP A 222 -47.90 1.22 5.15
CA ASP A 222 -48.28 0.99 6.54
C ASP A 222 -49.35 2.00 7.07
N GLY A 223 -49.80 2.94 6.24
CA GLY A 223 -50.82 3.95 6.58
C GLY A 223 -50.32 5.08 7.49
N SER A 224 -49.02 5.17 7.76
CA SER A 224 -48.38 6.18 8.61
C SER A 224 -47.59 7.25 7.82
N GLY A 225 -47.57 7.15 6.48
CA GLY A 225 -46.76 8.00 5.58
C GLY A 225 -47.51 9.15 4.91
N SER A 226 -46.78 9.99 4.17
CA SER A 226 -47.29 11.13 3.40
C SER A 226 -46.82 11.06 1.94
N GLU A 227 -47.76 11.08 0.99
CA GLU A 227 -47.44 11.16 -0.44
C GLU A 227 -46.77 12.50 -0.83
N GLU A 228 -46.99 13.56 -0.06
CA GLU A 228 -46.36 14.86 -0.32
C GLU A 228 -44.87 14.81 0.00
N LEU A 229 -44.50 14.19 1.13
CA LEU A 229 -43.09 14.00 1.51
C LEU A 229 -42.35 13.13 0.48
N LEU A 230 -42.98 12.04 0.03
CA LEU A 230 -42.43 11.20 -1.03
C LEU A 230 -42.14 12.00 -2.31
N LYS A 231 -43.09 12.84 -2.75
CA LYS A 231 -42.90 13.68 -3.96
C LYS A 231 -41.78 14.71 -3.77
N MET A 232 -41.64 15.27 -2.57
CA MET A 232 -40.55 16.21 -2.27
C MET A 232 -39.18 15.53 -2.35
N ASP A 233 -39.04 14.32 -1.80
CA ASP A 233 -37.79 13.57 -1.84
C ASP A 233 -37.46 13.07 -3.26
N GLU A 234 -38.45 12.65 -4.04
CA GLU A 234 -38.28 12.31 -5.46
C GLU A 234 -37.83 13.52 -6.29
N ALA A 235 -38.41 14.70 -6.03
CA ALA A 235 -38.00 15.94 -6.70
C ALA A 235 -36.56 16.34 -6.33
N ASN A 236 -36.19 16.23 -5.05
CA ASN A 236 -34.82 16.48 -4.58
C ASN A 236 -33.82 15.52 -5.24
N LEU A 237 -34.13 14.22 -5.29
CA LEU A 237 -33.29 13.24 -5.97
C LEU A 237 -33.07 13.60 -7.45
N LYS A 238 -34.15 13.97 -8.15
CA LYS A 238 -34.10 14.38 -9.57
C LYS A 238 -33.25 15.63 -9.81
N GLU A 239 -33.14 16.51 -8.82
CA GLU A 239 -32.25 17.69 -8.89
C GLU A 239 -30.77 17.32 -8.63
N LEU A 240 -30.53 16.37 -7.73
CA LEU A 240 -29.17 16.00 -7.29
C LEU A 240 -28.43 15.11 -8.31
N GLU A 241 -29.10 14.11 -8.89
CA GLU A 241 -28.45 13.13 -9.77
C GLU A 241 -27.69 13.77 -10.96
N PRO A 242 -28.24 14.77 -11.70
CA PRO A 242 -27.52 15.42 -12.78
C PRO A 242 -26.27 16.19 -12.34
N LYS A 243 -26.22 16.66 -11.08
CA LYS A 243 -25.06 17.39 -10.54
C LYS A 243 -23.86 16.45 -10.28
N LEU A 244 -24.09 15.16 -10.06
CA LEU A 244 -23.04 14.18 -9.78
C LEU A 244 -22.26 13.77 -11.03
N VAL A 245 -22.94 13.72 -12.19
CA VAL A 245 -22.35 13.26 -13.46
C VAL A 245 -21.09 14.03 -13.87
N PRO A 246 -21.09 15.37 -13.99
CA PRO A 246 -19.90 16.10 -14.41
C PRO A 246 -18.73 15.97 -13.42
N LEU A 247 -19.02 15.86 -12.12
CA LEU A 247 -18.00 15.68 -11.09
C LEU A 247 -17.33 14.30 -11.22
N THR A 248 -18.12 13.27 -11.50
CA THR A 248 -17.62 11.90 -11.71
C THR A 248 -16.70 11.84 -12.94
N GLU A 249 -17.11 12.45 -14.04
CA GLU A 249 -16.30 12.52 -15.26
C GLU A 249 -15.01 13.31 -15.07
N GLU A 250 -15.05 14.40 -14.31
CA GLU A 250 -13.85 15.18 -14.01
C GLU A 250 -12.88 14.42 -13.09
N LEU A 251 -13.38 13.73 -12.06
CA LEU A 251 -12.56 12.88 -11.19
C LEU A 251 -11.90 11.72 -11.97
N LYS A 252 -12.64 11.11 -12.91
CA LYS A 252 -12.08 10.07 -13.79
C LYS A 252 -10.93 10.59 -14.64
N LYS A 253 -11.06 11.80 -15.21
CA LYS A 253 -9.97 12.44 -15.97
C LYS A 253 -8.76 12.72 -15.08
N PHE A 254 -8.97 13.15 -13.83
CA PHE A 254 -7.89 13.30 -12.86
C PHE A 254 -7.18 11.98 -12.62
N GLU A 255 -7.92 10.91 -12.32
CA GLU A 255 -7.37 9.58 -12.07
C GLU A 255 -6.55 9.07 -13.26
N GLU A 256 -7.07 9.15 -14.48
CA GLU A 256 -6.35 8.75 -15.69
C GLU A 256 -5.03 9.52 -15.88
N ASN A 257 -5.05 10.84 -15.63
CA ASN A 257 -3.85 11.67 -15.73
C ASN A 257 -2.81 11.36 -14.63
N ILE A 258 -3.28 11.15 -13.39
CA ILE A 258 -2.42 10.75 -12.28
C ILE A 258 -1.74 9.42 -12.62
N LEU A 259 -2.52 8.39 -12.96
CA LEU A 259 -2.03 7.05 -13.30
C LEU A 259 -1.02 7.11 -14.46
N LYS A 260 -1.32 7.88 -15.51
CA LYS A 260 -0.39 8.10 -16.62
C LYS A 260 0.92 8.70 -16.15
N THR A 261 0.86 9.73 -15.31
CA THR A 261 2.07 10.43 -14.80
C THR A 261 2.92 9.50 -13.95
N ILE A 262 2.32 8.85 -12.95
CA ILE A 262 3.08 8.00 -12.01
C ILE A 262 3.59 6.71 -12.65
N SER A 263 3.01 6.28 -13.78
CA SER A 263 3.51 5.13 -14.54
C SER A 263 4.85 5.37 -15.23
N THR A 264 5.26 6.65 -15.37
CA THR A 264 6.54 7.05 -15.97
C THR A 264 7.67 7.25 -14.95
N LEU A 265 7.36 7.15 -13.66
CA LEU A 265 8.30 7.24 -12.53
C LEU A 265 9.00 5.90 -12.30
#